data_AF-A0A7K6TSR5-F1
#
_entry.id   AF-A0A7K6TSR5-F1
#
_cell.length_a   1.000
_cell.length_b   1.000
_cell.length_c   1.000
_cell.angle_alpha   90.00
_cell.angle_beta   90.00
_cell.angle_gamma   90.00
#
_symmetry.space_group_name_H-M   'P 1'
#
loop_
_entity.id
_entity.type
_entity.pdbx_description
1 polymer ?
#
loop_
_entity_poly.entity_id
_entity_poly.type
_entity_poly.pdbx_seq_one_letter_code
_entity_poly.pdbx_strand_id
1 'polypeptide(L)'
;GKLPFCAMGVSSVIHPKNPHVPTMHFNYRYFEIEEADGNKQWWFGGGTDLTPTYLNEEDAVHFHKTLKEACDKHDLKFYPKYKKWCDDYFYIKHRGERRGIGGIFFDDMDSPSKEEVFQFVKSCAKAVVPCYVPIVKRHCHDSFTPEEKLWQQLRRGRYVEFNLIYDRGTKFGLLTPGSRIESILMSLPLTARWEYMHTPPKSSREAEILEVLRNPRDWVH
;
A
#
# COMPACT_ATOMS: atom_id res chain seq x y z
N GLY A 1 -30.06 -18.53 -5.83
CA GLY A 1 -30.10 -18.80 -4.38
C GLY A 1 -29.44 -17.64 -3.65
N LYS A 2 -29.71 -17.45 -2.36
CA LYS A 2 -28.87 -16.58 -1.53
C LYS A 2 -27.53 -17.30 -1.36
N LEU A 3 -26.41 -16.61 -1.59
CA LEU A 3 -25.06 -17.10 -1.27
C LEU A 3 -24.63 -16.38 0.01
N PRO A 4 -24.78 -16.99 1.20
CA PRO A 4 -24.31 -16.40 2.44
C PRO A 4 -22.79 -16.18 2.34
N PHE A 5 -22.32 -15.03 2.78
CA PHE A 5 -20.89 -14.72 2.78
C PHE A 5 -20.48 -14.04 4.08
N CYS A 6 -19.21 -14.20 4.45
CA CYS A 6 -18.57 -13.47 5.52
C CYS A 6 -17.35 -12.75 4.96
N ALA A 7 -17.23 -11.47 5.27
CA ALA A 7 -16.07 -10.65 4.94
C ALA A 7 -15.60 -9.93 6.20
N MET A 8 -14.31 -10.03 6.50
CA MET A 8 -13.68 -9.30 7.60
C MET A 8 -12.29 -8.84 7.21
N GLY A 9 -11.84 -7.73 7.78
CA GLY A 9 -10.50 -7.25 7.51
C GLY A 9 -10.14 -6.01 8.29
N VAL A 10 -8.85 -5.72 8.29
CA VAL A 10 -8.27 -4.47 8.78
C VAL A 10 -7.72 -3.70 7.60
N SER A 11 -7.98 -2.40 7.56
CA SER A 11 -7.44 -1.49 6.56
C SER A 11 -7.01 -0.20 7.23
N SER A 12 -5.84 0.32 6.86
CA SER A 12 -5.34 1.58 7.40
C SER A 12 -4.54 2.34 6.36
N VAL A 13 -4.68 3.66 6.40
CA VAL A 13 -3.82 4.60 5.71
C VAL A 13 -3.35 5.63 6.72
N ILE A 14 -2.04 5.89 6.75
CA ILE A 14 -1.42 6.83 7.68
C ILE A 14 -0.73 7.91 6.86
N HIS A 15 -1.17 9.17 7.03
CA HIS A 15 -0.60 10.34 6.37
C HIS A 15 0.14 11.24 7.36
N PRO A 16 1.48 11.11 7.49
CA PRO A 16 2.26 11.95 8.39
C PRO A 16 2.24 13.42 8.02
N LYS A 17 2.36 14.30 9.03
CA LYS A 17 2.51 15.74 8.82
C LYS A 17 3.84 16.10 8.16
N ASN A 18 4.93 15.45 8.57
CA ASN A 18 6.28 15.75 8.08
C ASN A 18 6.49 15.16 6.67
N PRO A 19 6.93 15.94 5.65
CA PRO A 19 7.23 15.44 4.31
C PRO A 19 8.23 14.27 4.28
N HIS A 20 9.16 14.22 5.24
CA HIS A 20 10.19 13.20 5.33
C HIS A 20 9.70 11.87 5.90
N VAL A 21 8.48 11.83 6.44
CA VAL A 21 7.86 10.56 6.86
C VAL A 21 6.92 10.08 5.75
N PRO A 22 7.12 8.87 5.20
CA PRO A 22 6.30 8.34 4.13
C PRO A 22 4.85 8.08 4.57
N THR A 23 3.90 8.22 3.64
CA THR A 23 2.57 7.64 3.83
C THR A 23 2.69 6.11 3.79
N MET A 24 1.92 5.41 4.62
CA MET A 24 1.82 3.94 4.56
C MET A 24 0.37 3.52 4.41
N HIS A 25 0.15 2.45 3.66
CA HIS A 25 -1.09 1.71 3.62
C HIS A 25 -0.86 0.25 3.98
N PHE A 26 -1.81 -0.36 4.68
CA PHE A 26 -1.90 -1.81 4.78
C PHE A 26 -3.35 -2.27 4.82
N ASN A 27 -3.58 -3.47 4.28
CA ASN A 27 -4.85 -4.16 4.32
C ASN A 27 -4.60 -5.66 4.53
N TYR A 28 -5.39 -6.29 5.39
CA TYR A 28 -5.43 -7.75 5.52
C TYR A 28 -6.88 -8.17 5.71
N ARG A 29 -7.38 -9.05 4.85
CA ARG A 29 -8.79 -9.43 4.78
C ARG A 29 -8.97 -10.92 4.53
N TYR A 30 -10.12 -11.40 4.97
CA TYR A 30 -10.63 -12.74 4.76
C TYR A 30 -12.02 -12.64 4.12
N PHE A 31 -12.30 -13.54 3.19
CA PHE A 31 -13.60 -13.71 2.58
C PHE A 31 -13.96 -15.19 2.54
N GLU A 32 -15.21 -15.53 2.84
CA GLU A 32 -15.78 -16.85 2.58
C GLU A 32 -17.22 -16.76 2.07
N ILE A 33 -17.58 -17.70 1.19
CA ILE A 33 -18.95 -17.92 0.69
C ILE A 33 -19.35 -19.35 1.03
N GLU A 34 -20.58 -19.53 1.49
CA GLU A 34 -21.21 -20.84 1.63
C GLU A 34 -21.97 -21.18 0.33
N GLU A 35 -21.58 -22.29 -0.30
CA GLU A 35 -22.23 -22.84 -1.48
C GLU A 35 -23.47 -23.66 -1.14
N ALA A 36 -24.28 -23.98 -2.15
CA ALA A 36 -25.56 -24.67 -1.96
C ALA A 36 -25.43 -26.09 -1.41
N ASP A 37 -24.28 -26.73 -1.59
CA ASP A 37 -23.95 -28.07 -1.10
C ASP A 37 -23.31 -28.06 0.30
N GLY A 38 -23.12 -26.87 0.90
CA GLY A 38 -22.48 -26.68 2.20
C GLY A 38 -20.96 -26.51 2.15
N ASN A 39 -20.33 -26.56 0.97
CA ASN A 39 -18.91 -26.26 0.82
C ASN A 39 -18.63 -24.76 1.00
N LYS A 40 -17.41 -24.45 1.44
CA LYS A 40 -16.96 -23.07 1.62
C LYS A 40 -15.83 -22.72 0.66
N GLN A 41 -16.08 -21.78 -0.25
CA GLN A 41 -15.01 -21.12 -0.97
C GLN A 41 -14.48 -19.98 -0.10
N TRP A 42 -13.16 -19.86 0.02
CA TRP A 42 -12.54 -18.85 0.87
C TRP A 42 -11.22 -18.37 0.26
N TRP A 43 -10.84 -17.15 0.58
CA TRP A 43 -9.54 -16.62 0.22
C TRP A 43 -9.13 -15.50 1.17
N PHE A 44 -7.83 -15.29 1.27
CA PHE A 44 -7.25 -14.11 1.89
C PHE A 44 -6.73 -13.16 0.83
N GLY A 45 -6.73 -11.88 1.20
CA GLY A 45 -6.06 -10.84 0.44
C GLY A 45 -5.41 -9.84 1.38
N GLY A 46 -4.45 -9.09 0.87
CA GLY A 46 -3.80 -8.09 1.68
C GLY A 46 -2.54 -7.51 1.08
N GLY A 47 -1.84 -6.75 1.90
CA GLY A 47 -0.62 -6.08 1.52
C GLY A 47 -0.26 -4.98 2.49
N THR A 48 1.00 -4.55 2.40
CA THR A 48 1.52 -3.35 3.05
C THR A 48 2.38 -2.65 2.01
N ASP A 49 2.18 -1.35 1.81
CA ASP A 49 2.94 -0.55 0.84
C ASP A 49 3.31 0.83 1.39
N LEU A 50 4.41 1.37 0.87
CA LEU A 50 5.01 2.62 1.31
C LEU A 50 5.01 3.68 0.20
N THR A 51 4.53 4.88 0.53
CA THR A 51 4.41 6.03 -0.36
C THR A 51 5.21 7.22 0.19
N PRO A 52 6.55 7.25 -0.06
CA PRO A 52 7.38 8.36 0.35
C PRO A 52 7.15 9.63 -0.47
N THR A 53 7.34 10.78 0.17
CA THR A 53 7.43 12.08 -0.53
C THR A 53 8.78 12.21 -1.24
N TYR A 54 9.83 11.76 -0.56
CA TYR A 54 11.22 11.79 -1.01
C TYR A 54 11.84 10.41 -0.81
N LEU A 55 12.72 10.01 -1.73
CA LEU A 55 13.42 8.75 -1.58
C LEU A 55 14.39 8.82 -0.38
N ASN A 56 14.33 7.79 0.45
CA ASN A 56 15.36 7.45 1.42
C ASN A 56 15.66 5.95 1.21
N GLU A 57 16.88 5.63 0.78
CA GLU A 57 17.24 4.25 0.45
C GLU A 57 17.25 3.35 1.69
N GLU A 58 17.73 3.84 2.84
CA GLU A 58 17.73 3.04 4.07
C GLU A 58 16.31 2.69 4.53
N ASP A 59 15.38 3.63 4.42
CA ASP A 59 13.98 3.41 4.79
C ASP A 59 13.32 2.42 3.84
N ALA A 60 13.61 2.53 2.54
CA ALA A 60 13.11 1.61 1.53
C ALA A 60 13.62 0.18 1.79
N VAL A 61 14.93 0.02 2.05
CA VAL A 61 15.55 -1.26 2.42
C VAL A 61 14.97 -1.79 3.72
N HIS A 62 14.86 -0.98 4.77
CA HIS A 62 14.30 -1.38 6.07
C HIS A 62 12.87 -1.91 5.93
N PHE A 63 12.03 -1.16 5.22
CA PHE A 63 10.63 -1.52 4.99
C PHE A 63 10.52 -2.85 4.24
N HIS A 64 11.20 -2.96 3.09
CA HIS A 64 11.14 -4.15 2.25
C HIS A 64 11.80 -5.38 2.88
N LYS A 65 12.90 -5.20 3.61
CA LYS A 65 13.55 -6.28 4.37
C LYS A 65 12.62 -6.87 5.42
N THR A 66 11.94 -6.00 6.18
CA THR A 66 11.02 -6.44 7.23
C THR A 66 9.84 -7.24 6.64
N LEU A 67 9.31 -6.83 5.49
CA LEU A 67 8.26 -7.57 4.78
C LEU A 67 8.77 -8.89 4.21
N LYS A 68 9.98 -8.90 3.64
CA LYS A 68 10.63 -10.11 3.13
C LYS A 68 10.84 -11.14 4.24
N GLU A 69 11.36 -10.73 5.39
CA GLU A 69 11.52 -11.61 6.57
C GLU A 69 10.20 -12.19 7.07
N ALA A 70 9.08 -11.48 6.89
CA ALA A 70 7.76 -12.00 7.22
C ALA A 70 7.27 -13.04 6.19
N CYS A 71 7.53 -12.81 4.90
CA CYS A 71 7.19 -13.73 3.82
C CYS A 71 8.04 -15.01 3.85
N ASP A 72 9.35 -14.87 4.05
CA ASP A 72 10.34 -15.95 4.00
C ASP A 72 10.12 -17.03 5.08
N LYS A 73 9.35 -16.72 6.13
CA LYS A 73 8.90 -17.69 7.15
C LYS A 73 7.91 -18.73 6.61
N HIS A 74 7.30 -18.46 5.45
CA HIS A 74 6.24 -19.29 4.85
C HIS A 74 6.67 -19.84 3.49
N ASP A 75 7.19 -19.00 2.60
CA ASP A 75 7.77 -19.42 1.32
C ASP A 75 8.69 -18.30 0.78
N LEU A 76 9.92 -18.66 0.39
CA LEU A 76 10.90 -17.74 -0.19
C LEU A 76 10.44 -17.11 -1.51
N LYS A 77 9.45 -17.71 -2.19
CA LYS A 77 8.85 -17.19 -3.43
C LYS A 77 7.80 -16.11 -3.17
N PHE A 78 7.29 -15.99 -1.95
CA PHE A 78 6.21 -15.05 -1.64
C PHE A 78 6.64 -13.60 -1.79
N TYR A 79 7.77 -13.20 -1.22
CA TYR A 79 8.20 -11.80 -1.34
C TYR A 79 8.43 -11.37 -2.79
N PRO A 80 9.22 -12.07 -3.63
CA PRO A 80 9.39 -11.69 -5.04
C PRO A 80 8.07 -11.60 -5.81
N LYS A 81 7.17 -12.58 -5.60
CA LYS A 81 5.84 -12.60 -6.24
C LYS A 81 4.98 -11.41 -5.82
N TYR A 82 4.85 -11.19 -4.53
CA TYR A 82 3.94 -10.18 -3.98
C TYR A 82 4.50 -8.77 -4.05
N LYS A 83 5.83 -8.60 -4.08
CA LYS A 83 6.49 -7.32 -4.39
C LYS A 83 6.21 -6.91 -5.82
N LYS A 84 6.43 -7.81 -6.78
CA LYS A 84 6.10 -7.54 -8.18
C LYS A 84 4.61 -7.20 -8.35
N TRP A 85 3.73 -7.94 -7.69
CA TRP A 85 2.30 -7.66 -7.76
C TRP A 85 1.96 -6.28 -7.17
N CYS A 86 2.64 -5.87 -6.09
CA CYS A 86 2.50 -4.54 -5.51
C CYS A 86 2.90 -3.44 -6.52
N ASP A 87 4.04 -3.60 -7.19
CA ASP A 87 4.54 -2.66 -8.20
C ASP A 87 3.56 -2.52 -9.38
N ASP A 88 2.90 -3.61 -9.77
CA ASP A 88 1.93 -3.65 -10.87
C ASP A 88 0.55 -3.10 -10.45
N TYR A 89 0.10 -3.37 -9.22
CA TYR A 89 -1.22 -2.96 -8.73
C TYR A 89 -1.30 -1.44 -8.50
N PHE A 90 -0.27 -0.85 -7.87
CA PHE A 90 -0.26 0.57 -7.50
C PHE A 90 0.22 1.51 -8.61
N TYR A 91 0.00 1.12 -9.88
CA TYR A 91 0.40 1.90 -11.05
C TYR A 91 -0.67 2.90 -11.49
N ILE A 92 -0.30 4.18 -11.53
CA ILE A 92 -1.16 5.28 -11.98
C ILE A 92 -1.01 5.39 -13.50
N LYS A 93 -1.83 4.63 -14.23
CA LYS A 93 -1.70 4.46 -15.69
C LYS A 93 -1.57 5.77 -16.47
N HIS A 94 -2.38 6.77 -16.12
CA HIS A 94 -2.37 8.06 -16.82
C HIS A 94 -1.18 8.98 -16.46
N ARG A 95 -0.38 8.63 -15.46
CA ARG A 95 0.85 9.35 -15.07
C ARG A 95 2.13 8.62 -15.46
N GLY A 96 2.04 7.33 -15.77
CA GLY A 96 3.23 6.51 -16.06
C GLY A 96 4.08 6.22 -14.83
N GLU A 97 3.54 6.33 -13.62
CA GLU A 97 4.29 6.18 -12.35
C GLU A 97 3.50 5.38 -11.32
N ARG A 98 4.19 4.78 -10.34
CA ARG A 98 3.54 4.11 -9.19
C ARG A 98 3.20 5.14 -8.13
N ARG A 99 2.23 4.79 -7.29
CA ARG A 99 1.83 5.60 -6.13
C ARG A 99 3.01 5.83 -5.18
N GLY A 100 3.77 4.77 -4.92
CA GLY A 100 4.90 4.72 -3.99
C GLY A 100 5.95 3.69 -4.41
N ILE A 101 6.82 3.29 -3.47
CA ILE A 101 7.93 2.36 -3.70
C ILE A 101 7.55 0.89 -3.46
N GLY A 102 6.25 0.60 -3.50
CA GLY A 102 5.70 -0.74 -3.36
C GLY A 102 5.78 -1.29 -1.93
N GLY A 103 5.89 -2.61 -1.84
CA GLY A 103 5.81 -3.40 -0.62
C GLY A 103 5.41 -4.81 -0.98
N ILE A 104 4.34 -5.34 -0.38
CA ILE A 104 3.72 -6.60 -0.80
C ILE A 104 2.24 -6.39 -1.11
N PHE A 105 1.74 -7.09 -2.12
CA PHE A 105 0.32 -7.16 -2.45
C PHE A 105 -0.05 -8.57 -2.88
N PHE A 106 -1.17 -9.07 -2.38
CA PHE A 106 -1.75 -10.35 -2.76
C PHE A 106 -3.28 -10.30 -2.69
N ASP A 107 -3.90 -11.08 -3.55
CA ASP A 107 -5.34 -11.29 -3.61
C ASP A 107 -5.58 -12.77 -3.93
N ASP A 108 -6.79 -13.26 -3.69
CA ASP A 108 -7.22 -14.61 -4.06
C ASP A 108 -6.29 -15.72 -3.54
N MET A 109 -5.77 -15.58 -2.32
CA MET A 109 -4.90 -16.59 -1.70
C MET A 109 -5.73 -17.63 -0.93
N ASP A 110 -5.94 -18.79 -1.55
CA ASP A 110 -6.80 -19.88 -1.10
C ASP A 110 -6.07 -21.22 -0.88
N SER A 111 -4.73 -21.21 -0.97
CA SER A 111 -3.86 -22.38 -0.92
C SER A 111 -2.54 -22.07 -0.18
N PRO A 112 -1.85 -23.07 0.40
CA PRO A 112 -2.15 -24.51 0.39
C PRO A 112 -3.27 -24.95 1.33
N SER A 113 -3.45 -24.27 2.48
CA SER A 113 -4.56 -24.51 3.40
C SER A 113 -4.97 -23.23 4.12
N LYS A 114 -6.19 -23.18 4.65
CA LYS A 114 -6.72 -21.98 5.33
C LYS A 114 -5.85 -21.54 6.50
N GLU A 115 -5.38 -22.50 7.30
CA GLU A 115 -4.55 -22.21 8.46
C GLU A 115 -3.15 -21.71 8.06
N GLU A 116 -2.53 -22.32 7.06
CA GLU A 116 -1.22 -21.87 6.57
C GLU A 116 -1.28 -20.45 5.99
N VAL A 117 -2.31 -20.14 5.17
CA VAL A 117 -2.52 -18.79 4.65
C VAL A 117 -2.81 -17.81 5.79
N PHE A 118 -3.59 -18.21 6.79
CA PHE A 118 -3.83 -17.37 7.96
C PHE A 118 -2.54 -17.06 8.75
N GLN A 119 -1.64 -18.02 8.93
CA GLN A 119 -0.36 -17.78 9.59
C GLN A 119 0.55 -16.84 8.77
N PHE A 120 0.50 -16.94 7.44
CA PHE A 120 1.17 -15.98 6.54
C PHE A 120 0.62 -14.56 6.73
N VAL A 121 -0.71 -14.39 6.62
CA VAL A 121 -1.39 -13.10 6.81
C VAL A 121 -1.07 -12.51 8.19
N LYS A 122 -1.08 -13.34 9.24
CA LYS A 122 -0.73 -12.94 10.61
C LYS A 122 0.71 -12.47 10.73
N SER A 123 1.65 -13.11 10.03
CA SER A 123 3.05 -12.71 10.01
C SER A 123 3.23 -11.36 9.32
N CYS A 124 2.57 -11.16 8.19
CA CYS A 124 2.56 -9.89 7.46
C CYS A 124 1.91 -8.76 8.28
N ALA A 125 0.80 -9.02 8.95
CA ALA A 125 0.15 -8.07 9.85
C ALA A 125 1.06 -7.67 11.03
N LYS A 126 1.80 -8.63 11.62
CA LYS A 126 2.78 -8.36 12.67
C LYS A 126 3.99 -7.54 12.19
N ALA A 127 4.28 -7.56 10.89
CA ALA A 127 5.38 -6.81 10.29
C ALA A 127 5.08 -5.31 10.12
N VAL A 128 3.80 -4.90 10.15
CA VAL A 128 3.37 -3.50 9.92
C VAL A 128 4.05 -2.50 10.89
N VAL A 129 4.05 -2.80 12.18
CA VAL A 129 4.66 -1.92 13.19
C VAL A 129 6.18 -1.84 13.03
N PRO A 130 6.94 -2.95 13.00
CA PRO A 130 8.39 -2.89 12.86
C PRO A 130 8.85 -2.34 11.50
N CYS A 131 8.10 -2.51 10.42
CA CYS A 131 8.50 -1.98 9.11
C CYS A 131 8.32 -0.46 9.00
N TYR A 132 7.44 0.15 9.80
CA TYR A 132 7.06 1.56 9.64
C TYR A 132 7.39 2.46 10.82
N VAL A 133 7.12 2.03 12.06
CA VAL A 133 7.31 2.89 13.23
C VAL A 133 8.77 3.38 13.41
N PRO A 134 9.81 2.57 13.12
CA PRO A 134 11.19 3.05 13.14
C PRO A 134 11.45 4.20 12.16
N ILE A 135 10.88 4.13 10.95
CA ILE A 135 10.97 5.19 9.92
C ILE A 135 10.30 6.47 10.44
N VAL A 136 9.11 6.35 11.03
CA VAL A 136 8.40 7.50 11.62
C VAL A 136 9.24 8.15 12.73
N LYS A 137 9.79 7.35 13.65
CA LYS A 137 10.60 7.86 14.77
C LYS A 137 11.87 8.57 14.31
N ARG A 138 12.46 8.10 13.22
CA ARG A 138 13.68 8.68 12.63
C ARG A 138 13.40 10.06 12.03
N HIS A 139 12.26 10.22 11.35
CA HIS A 139 12.00 11.37 10.48
C HIS A 139 10.91 12.34 10.98
N CYS A 140 10.16 12.01 12.04
CA CYS A 140 9.04 12.86 12.48
C CYS A 140 9.47 14.25 12.95
N HIS A 141 10.73 14.41 13.39
CA HIS A 141 11.30 15.66 13.88
C HIS A 141 12.20 16.37 12.86
N ASP A 142 12.36 15.84 11.65
CA ASP A 142 13.19 16.46 10.62
C ASP A 142 12.65 17.84 10.26
N SER A 143 13.55 18.82 10.12
CA SER A 143 13.18 20.12 9.56
C SER A 143 12.81 19.97 8.09
N PHE A 144 11.78 20.70 7.66
CA PHE A 144 11.36 20.74 6.27
C PHE A 144 11.05 22.17 5.84
N THR A 145 11.27 22.44 4.57
CA THR A 145 10.99 23.72 3.92
C THR A 145 9.53 23.82 3.45
N PRO A 146 9.01 25.04 3.21
CA PRO A 146 7.72 25.22 2.56
C PRO A 146 7.62 24.50 1.19
N GLU A 147 8.72 24.47 0.44
CA GLU A 147 8.83 23.80 -0.87
C GLU A 147 8.66 22.29 -0.73
N GLU A 148 9.33 21.68 0.25
CA GLU A 148 9.15 20.25 0.56
C GLU A 148 7.72 19.91 1.00
N LYS A 149 7.07 20.85 1.69
CA LYS A 149 5.67 20.71 2.08
C LYS A 149 4.74 20.79 0.86
N LEU A 150 5.01 21.69 -0.09
CA LEU A 150 4.28 21.78 -1.35
C LEU A 150 4.44 20.52 -2.19
N TRP A 151 5.66 19.99 -2.30
CA TRP A 151 5.91 18.73 -2.98
C TRP A 151 5.14 17.56 -2.33
N GLN A 152 5.08 17.49 -1.00
CA GLN A 152 4.22 16.52 -0.30
C GLN A 152 2.76 16.63 -0.74
N GLN A 153 2.24 17.84 -0.93
CA GLN A 153 0.84 18.02 -1.36
C GLN A 153 0.62 17.50 -2.79
N LEU A 154 1.59 17.69 -3.69
CA LEU A 154 1.54 17.15 -5.05
C LEU A 154 1.59 15.61 -5.03
N ARG A 155 2.47 15.01 -4.22
CA ARG A 155 2.52 13.55 -4.03
C ARG A 155 1.23 12.99 -3.43
N ARG A 156 0.61 13.71 -2.48
CA ARG A 156 -0.72 13.36 -1.94
C ARG A 156 -1.82 13.46 -2.98
N GLY A 157 -1.74 14.41 -3.91
CA GLY A 157 -2.63 14.47 -5.07
C GLY A 157 -2.59 13.17 -5.91
N ARG A 158 -1.40 12.59 -6.11
CA ARG A 158 -1.25 11.28 -6.77
C ARG A 158 -1.87 10.13 -5.98
N TYR A 159 -1.79 10.18 -4.65
CA TYR A 159 -2.45 9.19 -3.78
C TYR A 159 -3.98 9.23 -3.96
N VAL A 160 -4.55 10.43 -4.00
CA VAL A 160 -5.99 10.64 -4.26
C VAL A 160 -6.37 10.17 -5.66
N GLU A 161 -5.59 10.52 -6.69
CA GLU A 161 -5.81 10.05 -8.07
C GLU A 161 -5.88 8.53 -8.14
N PHE A 162 -4.97 7.82 -7.48
CA PHE A 162 -5.00 6.36 -7.47
C PHE A 162 -6.26 5.82 -6.79
N ASN A 163 -6.58 6.29 -5.59
CA ASN A 163 -7.68 5.75 -4.81
C ASN A 163 -9.04 5.97 -5.49
N LEU A 164 -9.25 7.14 -6.11
CA LEU A 164 -10.52 7.44 -6.77
C LEU A 164 -10.66 6.78 -8.15
N ILE A 165 -9.56 6.61 -8.88
CA ILE A 165 -9.61 6.17 -10.29
C ILE A 165 -9.30 4.68 -10.47
N TYR A 166 -8.42 4.09 -9.65
CA TYR A 166 -7.89 2.74 -9.90
C TYR A 166 -8.12 1.76 -8.77
N ASP A 167 -8.20 2.21 -7.51
CA ASP A 167 -8.32 1.30 -6.38
C ASP A 167 -9.65 0.50 -6.42
N ARG A 168 -9.52 -0.83 -6.48
CA ARG A 168 -10.67 -1.74 -6.55
C ARG A 168 -11.50 -1.68 -5.29
N GLY A 169 -10.86 -1.61 -4.12
CA GLY A 169 -11.52 -1.57 -2.83
C GLY A 169 -12.40 -0.33 -2.67
N THR A 170 -11.86 0.85 -2.99
CA THR A 170 -12.59 2.12 -2.96
C THR A 170 -13.79 2.10 -3.92
N LYS A 171 -13.59 1.70 -5.19
CA LYS A 171 -14.69 1.60 -6.16
C LYS A 171 -15.79 0.64 -5.72
N PHE A 172 -15.41 -0.56 -5.30
CA PHE A 172 -16.37 -1.57 -4.85
C PHE A 172 -17.17 -1.08 -3.64
N GLY A 173 -16.51 -0.47 -2.65
CA GLY A 173 -17.17 0.10 -1.48
C GLY A 173 -18.17 1.20 -1.84
N LEU A 174 -17.80 2.12 -2.73
CA LEU A 174 -18.69 3.20 -3.17
C LEU A 174 -19.90 2.71 -3.96
N LEU A 175 -19.77 1.59 -4.69
CA LEU A 175 -20.85 0.99 -5.48
C LEU A 175 -21.74 0.03 -4.66
N THR A 176 -21.31 -0.37 -3.46
CA THR A 176 -22.02 -1.34 -2.62
C THR A 176 -23.05 -0.62 -1.73
N PRO A 177 -24.37 -0.86 -1.90
CA PRO A 177 -25.41 -0.22 -1.10
C PRO A 177 -25.22 -0.49 0.41
N GLY A 178 -25.43 0.53 1.23
CA GLY A 178 -25.32 0.43 2.70
C GLY A 178 -23.88 0.45 3.24
N SER A 179 -22.87 0.60 2.38
CA SER A 179 -21.48 0.74 2.83
C SER A 179 -21.26 2.06 3.60
N ARG A 180 -20.41 2.01 4.62
CA ARG A 180 -20.05 3.19 5.41
C ARG A 180 -19.03 4.04 4.65
N ILE A 181 -19.51 5.09 3.98
CA ILE A 181 -18.70 5.98 3.12
C ILE A 181 -17.50 6.58 3.87
N GLU A 182 -17.66 7.01 5.11
CA GLU A 182 -16.56 7.52 5.95
C GLU A 182 -15.45 6.48 6.18
N SER A 183 -15.80 5.19 6.19
CA SER A 183 -14.83 4.10 6.27
C SER A 183 -14.25 3.72 4.92
N ILE A 184 -14.78 4.20 3.79
CA ILE A 184 -14.16 4.00 2.48
C ILE A 184 -13.18 5.14 2.18
N LEU A 185 -13.59 6.38 2.50
CA LEU A 185 -12.82 7.59 2.22
C LEU A 185 -11.78 7.93 3.29
N MET A 186 -11.61 7.11 4.34
CA MET A 186 -10.57 7.30 5.35
C MET A 186 -9.15 7.29 4.76
N SER A 187 -9.01 6.76 3.54
CA SER A 187 -7.77 6.73 2.79
C SER A 187 -7.35 8.09 2.21
N LEU A 188 -8.22 9.09 2.21
CA LEU A 188 -7.90 10.40 1.65
C LEU A 188 -7.09 11.25 2.66
N PRO A 189 -6.06 11.97 2.20
CA PRO A 189 -5.28 12.85 3.06
C PRO A 189 -6.08 14.09 3.45
N LEU A 190 -5.73 14.69 4.58
CA LEU A 190 -6.31 15.96 5.04
C LEU A 190 -6.25 17.08 3.99
N THR A 191 -5.14 17.15 3.25
CA THR A 191 -4.92 18.11 2.16
C THR A 191 -4.11 17.47 1.04
N ALA A 192 -4.36 17.92 -0.18
CA ALA A 192 -3.66 17.55 -1.40
C ALA A 192 -3.63 18.75 -2.38
N ARG A 193 -2.73 18.72 -3.36
CA ARG A 193 -2.56 19.78 -4.37
C ARG A 193 -2.48 19.17 -5.77
N TRP A 194 -3.07 19.89 -6.72
CA TRP A 194 -2.85 19.69 -8.15
C TRP A 194 -2.36 20.99 -8.76
N GLU A 195 -1.36 20.89 -9.63
CA GLU A 195 -0.74 22.04 -10.26
C GLU A 195 -0.50 21.73 -11.74
N TYR A 196 -0.84 22.70 -12.58
CA TYR A 196 -0.75 22.56 -14.03
C TYR A 196 0.71 22.45 -14.48
N MET A 197 1.03 21.40 -15.22
CA MET A 197 2.34 21.17 -15.86
C MET A 197 3.57 21.26 -14.92
N HIS A 198 3.38 21.06 -13.61
CA HIS A 198 4.48 21.07 -12.65
C HIS A 198 5.51 19.96 -12.97
N THR A 199 6.75 20.37 -13.24
CA THR A 199 7.89 19.47 -13.47
C THR A 199 9.04 19.87 -12.56
N PRO A 200 9.55 18.98 -11.69
CA PRO A 200 10.67 19.33 -10.81
C PRO A 200 11.99 19.47 -11.59
N PRO A 201 12.98 20.20 -11.05
CA PRO A 201 14.32 20.28 -11.64
C PRO A 201 14.97 18.90 -11.76
N LYS A 202 15.67 18.63 -12.88
CA LYS A 202 16.20 17.28 -13.20
C LYS A 202 17.17 16.70 -12.15
N SER A 203 17.90 17.55 -11.45
CA SER A 203 18.89 17.15 -10.44
C SER A 203 18.36 17.20 -9.00
N SER A 204 17.04 17.31 -8.81
CA SER A 204 16.43 17.46 -7.49
C SER A 204 15.98 16.12 -6.90
N ARG A 205 15.77 16.09 -5.58
CA ARG A 205 15.23 14.93 -4.85
C ARG A 205 13.82 14.55 -5.33
N GLU A 206 13.05 15.52 -5.82
CA GLU A 206 11.73 15.31 -6.43
C GLU A 206 11.86 14.54 -7.75
N ALA A 207 12.85 14.85 -8.58
CA ALA A 207 13.10 14.11 -9.81
C ALA A 207 13.60 12.68 -9.53
N GLU A 208 14.44 12.51 -8.51
CA GLU A 208 14.92 11.20 -8.06
C GLU A 208 13.77 10.26 -7.66
N ILE A 209 12.85 10.71 -6.79
CA ILE A 209 11.71 9.86 -6.42
C ILE A 209 10.84 9.55 -7.64
N LEU A 210 10.59 10.50 -8.54
CA LEU A 210 9.80 10.24 -9.75
C LEU A 210 10.44 9.17 -10.65
N GLU A 211 11.76 9.14 -10.74
CA GLU A 211 12.47 8.11 -11.51
C GLU A 211 12.20 6.71 -10.97
N VAL A 212 12.28 6.53 -9.65
CA VAL A 212 11.97 5.24 -9.00
C VAL A 212 10.50 4.85 -9.16
N LEU A 213 9.58 5.83 -9.14
CA LEU A 213 8.16 5.56 -9.35
C LEU A 213 7.85 5.16 -10.80
N ARG A 214 8.62 5.62 -11.78
CA ARG A 214 8.51 5.19 -13.18
C ARG A 214 9.24 3.88 -13.46
N ASN A 215 10.31 3.60 -12.73
CA ASN A 215 11.17 2.44 -12.89
C ASN A 215 11.45 1.80 -11.52
N PRO A 216 10.57 0.90 -11.04
CA PRO A 216 10.67 0.28 -9.72
C PRO A 216 11.97 -0.51 -9.64
N ARG A 217 12.58 -0.48 -8.46
CA ARG A 217 13.84 -1.15 -8.19
C ARG A 217 13.60 -2.29 -7.20
N ASP A 218 14.56 -3.20 -7.14
CA ASP A 218 14.62 -4.16 -6.04
C ASP A 218 15.36 -3.53 -4.88
N TRP A 219 14.75 -3.57 -3.70
CA TRP A 219 15.29 -2.96 -2.48
C TRP A 219 16.04 -3.96 -1.61
N VAL A 220 15.73 -5.24 -1.76
CA VAL A 220 16.36 -6.35 -1.03
C VAL A 220 16.45 -7.56 -1.95
N HIS A 221 17.47 -8.38 -1.73
CA HIS A 221 17.73 -9.62 -2.45
C HIS A 221 17.56 -10.82 -1.50
#